data_AF-A0A495K128-F1
#
_entry.id   AF-A0A495K128-F1
#
_cell.length_a   1.000
_cell.length_b   1.000
_cell.length_c   1.000
_cell.angle_alpha   90.00
_cell.angle_beta   90.00
_cell.angle_gamma   90.00
#
_symmetry.space_group_name_H-M   'P 1'
#
loop_
_entity.id
_entity.type
_entity.pdbx_description
1 polymer ?
#
loop_
_entity_poly.entity_id
_entity_poly.type
_entity_poly.pdbx_seq_one_letter_code
_entity_poly.pdbx_strand_id
1 'polypeptide(L)' 'MNFISNADERRAAEWVAARLAGDHDKIIRLEAEGHINPLSVYRTMEVAAAEYWLIRDEALARVEAHIEQLIFTEQGLDE' A
#
# COMPACT_ATOMS: atom_id res chain seq x y z
N MET A 1 -22.15 3.53 -0.61
CA MET A 1 -21.00 2.62 -0.83
C MET A 1 -19.83 3.54 -1.14
N ASN A 2 -18.84 3.68 -0.24
CA ASN A 2 -17.65 4.48 -0.54
C ASN A 2 -16.84 3.72 -1.59
N PHE A 3 -16.81 4.23 -2.81
CA PHE A 3 -15.95 3.71 -3.86
C PHE A 3 -14.51 4.14 -3.52
N ILE A 4 -13.65 3.16 -3.30
CA ILE A 4 -12.21 3.40 -3.10
C ILE A 4 -11.57 3.23 -4.46
N SER A 5 -10.85 4.24 -4.94
CA SER A 5 -10.17 4.16 -6.23
C SER A 5 -8.93 3.27 -6.13
N ASN A 6 -8.50 2.68 -7.25
CA ASN A 6 -7.23 1.94 -7.29
C ASN A 6 -6.05 2.83 -6.85
N ALA A 7 -6.09 4.12 -7.17
CA ALA A 7 -5.08 5.08 -6.74
C ALA A 7 -5.05 5.26 -5.21
N ASP A 8 -6.20 5.20 -4.54
CA ASP A 8 -6.28 5.24 -3.07
C ASP A 8 -5.76 3.93 -2.46
N GLU A 9 -6.10 2.79 -3.06
CA GLU A 9 -5.56 1.48 -2.66
C GLU A 9 -4.03 1.46 -2.79
N ARG A 10 -3.49 1.96 -3.92
CA ARG A 10 -2.06 2.03 -4.17
C ARG A 10 -1.35 2.98 -3.22
N ARG A 11 -1.91 4.18 -2.97
CA ARG A 11 -1.32 5.13 -2.01
C ARG A 11 -1.23 4.53 -0.61
N ALA A 12 -2.28 3.84 -0.16
CA ALA A 12 -2.25 3.16 1.13
C ALA A 12 -1.20 2.03 1.16
N ALA A 13 -1.08 1.27 0.06
CA ALA A 13 -0.08 0.23 -0.04
C ALA A 13 1.36 0.78 0.00
N GLU A 14 1.63 1.87 -0.72
CA GLU A 14 2.90 2.59 -0.68
C GLU A 14 3.23 3.14 0.72
N TRP A 15 2.22 3.61 1.46
CA TRP A 15 2.37 4.08 2.83
C TRP A 15 2.73 2.93 3.79
N VAL A 16 2.09 1.77 3.65
CA VAL A 16 2.42 0.56 4.43
C VAL A 16 3.84 0.07 4.10
N ALA A 17 4.21 0.02 2.81
CA ALA A 17 5.56 -0.34 2.40
C ALA A 17 6.61 0.61 3.02
N ALA A 18 6.36 1.93 2.99
CA ALA A 18 7.24 2.91 3.61
C ALA A 18 7.36 2.71 5.14
N ARG A 19 6.25 2.36 5.81
CA ARG A 19 6.25 1.97 7.24
C ARG A 19 7.06 0.70 7.51
N LEU A 20 6.95 -0.31 6.66
CA LEU A 20 7.73 -1.55 6.75
C LEU A 20 9.21 -1.32 6.39
N ALA A 21 9.54 -0.37 5.53
CA ALA A 21 10.93 0.00 5.24
C ALA A 21 11.54 0.93 6.32
N GLY A 22 10.70 1.63 7.10
CA GLY A 22 11.17 2.71 7.98
C GLY A 22 11.51 4.00 7.23
N ASP A 23 10.97 4.18 6.02
CA ASP A 23 11.17 5.38 5.19
C ASP A 23 10.22 6.50 5.66
N HIS A 24 10.68 7.26 6.65
CA HIS A 24 9.91 8.35 7.25
C HIS A 24 9.64 9.51 6.29
N ASP A 25 10.57 9.81 5.39
CA ASP A 25 10.42 10.91 4.43
C ASP A 25 9.30 10.60 3.44
N LYS A 26 9.24 9.35 2.96
CA LYS A 26 8.16 8.90 2.07
C LYS A 26 6.80 8.89 2.77
N ILE A 27 6.74 8.49 4.04
CA ILE A 27 5.50 8.55 4.85
C ILE A 27 4.96 9.98 4.91
N ILE A 28 5.80 10.94 5.30
CA ILE A 28 5.42 12.36 5.43
C ILE A 28 4.93 12.89 4.09
N ARG A 29 5.64 12.56 3.00
CA ARG A 29 5.25 12.98 1.66
C ARG A 29 3.89 12.43 1.25
N LEU A 30 3.64 11.13 1.45
CA LEU A 30 2.36 10.49 1.09
C LEU A 30 1.18 11.08 1.89
N GLU A 31 1.39 11.35 3.18
CA GLU A 31 0.39 12.00 4.05
C GLU A 31 0.11 13.45 3.63
N ALA A 32 1.10 14.15 3.08
CA ALA A 32 0.95 15.50 2.54
C ALA A 32 0.26 15.53 1.16
N GLU A 33 0.47 14.50 0.32
CA GLU A 33 -0.12 14.39 -1.01
C GLU A 33 -1.62 14.05 -0.99
N GLY A 34 -2.12 13.46 0.10
CA GLY A 34 -3.54 13.17 0.24
C GLY A 34 -3.90 12.29 1.42
N HIS A 35 -5.21 12.06 1.57
CA HIS A 35 -5.75 11.21 2.62
C HIS A 35 -5.34 9.74 2.41
N ILE A 36 -4.80 9.13 3.46
CA ILE A 36 -4.54 7.69 3.52
C ILE A 36 -5.81 6.99 3.99
N ASN A 37 -6.47 6.24 3.09
CA ASN A 37 -7.72 5.56 3.41
C ASN A 37 -7.48 4.40 4.41
N PRO A 38 -8.10 4.41 5.60
CA PRO A 38 -7.86 3.39 6.62
C PRO A 38 -8.28 1.96 6.19
N LEU A 39 -9.31 1.83 5.37
CA LEU A 39 -9.76 0.52 4.89
C LEU A 39 -8.76 -0.08 3.89
N SER A 40 -8.18 0.75 3.03
CA SER A 40 -7.11 0.33 2.13
C SER A 40 -5.86 -0.10 2.89
N VAL A 41 -5.48 0.66 3.94
CA VAL A 41 -4.38 0.26 4.83
C VAL A 41 -4.65 -1.10 5.46
N TYR A 42 -5.87 -1.32 5.99
CA TYR A 42 -6.25 -2.61 6.57
C TYR A 42 -6.08 -3.77 5.55
N ARG A 43 -6.56 -3.60 4.32
CA ARG A 43 -6.42 -4.60 3.25
C ARG A 43 -4.97 -4.86 2.88
N THR A 44 -4.15 -3.81 2.77
CA THR A 44 -2.71 -3.99 2.52
C THR A 44 -2.04 -4.73 3.68
N MET A 45 -2.42 -4.47 4.92
CA MET A 45 -1.87 -5.19 6.08
C MET A 45 -2.25 -6.67 6.08
N GLU A 46 -3.42 -7.04 5.54
CA GLU A 46 -3.77 -8.46 5.30
C GLU A 46 -2.82 -9.11 4.28
N VAL A 47 -2.39 -8.37 3.25
CA VAL A 47 -1.39 -8.83 2.25
C VAL A 47 0.00 -8.99 2.86
N ALA A 48 0.41 -8.07 3.72
CA ALA A 48 1.70 -8.10 4.42
C ALA A 48 1.88 -9.32 5.35
N ALA A 49 0.81 -10.10 5.57
CA ALA A 49 0.68 -11.23 6.49
C ALA A 49 0.59 -10.83 7.97
N ALA A 50 -0.12 -11.64 8.77
CA ALA A 50 -0.36 -11.39 10.20
C ALA A 50 0.95 -11.32 11.04
N GLU A 51 2.04 -11.88 10.53
CA GLU A 51 3.36 -11.94 11.16
C GLU A 51 4.31 -10.85 10.65
N TYR A 52 3.80 -9.78 10.03
CA TYR A 52 4.63 -8.69 9.47
C TYR A 52 5.61 -8.06 10.47
N TRP A 53 5.32 -8.17 11.76
CA TRP A 53 6.15 -7.71 12.87
C TRP A 53 7.31 -8.66 13.21
N LEU A 54 7.22 -9.93 12.80
CA LEU A 54 8.26 -10.95 12.95
C LEU A 54 9.12 -11.09 11.70
N ILE A 55 8.54 -10.92 10.51
CA ILE A 55 9.22 -11.16 9.22
C ILE A 55 9.05 -9.96 8.30
N ARG A 56 9.60 -8.82 8.72
CA ARG A 56 9.40 -7.51 8.09
C ARG A 56 9.78 -7.48 6.60
N ASP A 57 10.87 -8.14 6.23
CA ASP A 57 11.37 -8.15 4.84
C ASP A 57 10.45 -8.94 3.91
N GLU A 58 9.92 -10.09 4.36
CA GLU A 58 8.92 -10.85 3.59
C GLU A 58 7.60 -10.10 3.47
N ALA A 59 7.17 -9.44 4.55
CA ALA A 59 5.98 -8.61 4.55
C ALA A 59 6.12 -7.45 3.56
N LEU A 60 7.29 -6.78 3.56
CA LEU A 60 7.60 -5.72 2.60
C LEU A 60 7.54 -6.24 1.16
N ALA A 61 8.21 -7.37 0.86
CA ALA A 61 8.21 -7.95 -0.48
C ALA A 61 6.80 -8.31 -0.99
N ARG A 62 5.91 -8.79 -0.11
CA ARG A 62 4.49 -9.06 -0.47
C ARG A 62 3.72 -7.78 -0.78
N VAL A 63 3.95 -6.72 0.00
CA VAL A 63 3.32 -5.42 -0.23
C VAL A 63 3.82 -4.79 -1.52
N GLU A 64 5.12 -4.89 -1.82
CA GLU A 64 5.69 -4.41 -3.08
C GLU A 64 5.11 -5.14 -4.29
N ALA A 65 5.01 -6.47 -4.24
CA ALA A 65 4.35 -7.25 -5.29
C ALA A 65 2.87 -6.87 -5.48
N HIS A 66 2.18 -6.52 -4.38
CA HIS A 66 0.79 -6.04 -4.45
C HIS A 66 0.67 -4.64 -5.08
N ILE A 67 1.61 -3.74 -4.79
CA ILE A 67 1.68 -2.43 -5.45
C ILE A 67 1.85 -2.61 -6.97
N GLU A 68 2.74 -3.52 -7.40
CA GLU A 68 2.92 -3.83 -8.84
C GLU A 68 1.63 -4.34 -9.49
N GLN A 69 0.87 -5.20 -8.80
CA GLN A 69 -0.45 -5.66 -9.29
C GLN A 69 -1.47 -4.52 -9.41
N LEU A 70 -1.50 -3.59 -8.44
CA LEU A 70 -2.38 -2.43 -8.49
C LEU A 70 -2.04 -1.52 -9.67
N ILE A 71 -0.74 -1.27 -9.91
CA ILE A 71 -0.27 -0.50 -11.08
C ILE A 71 -0.70 -1.18 -12.38
N PHE A 72 -0.50 -2.49 -12.50
CA PHE A 72 -0.92 -3.24 -13.68
C PHE A 72 -2.43 -3.14 -13.91
N THR A 73 -3.24 -3.23 -12.85
CA THR A 73 -4.70 -3.12 -12.93
C THR A 73 -5.15 -1.70 -13.30
N GLU A 74 -4.45 -0.66 -12.82
CA GLU A 74 -4.69 0.73 -13.22
C GLU A 74 -4.44 0.93 -14.73
N GLN A 75 -3.37 0.34 -15.26
CA GLN A 75 -2.98 0.49 -16.67
C GLN A 75 -3.81 -0.39 -17.62
N GLY A 76 -4.22 -1.57 -17.18
CA GLY A 76 -5.04 -2.49 -17.99
C GLY A 76 -6.53 -2.13 -18.09
N LEU A 77 -6.97 -1.07 -17.41
CA LEU A 77 -8.31 -0.48 -17.58
C LEU A 77 -8.37 0.61 -18.65
N ASP A 78 -7.21 0.98 -19.24
CA ASP A 78 -7.09 1.96 -20.32
C ASP A 78 -7.14 1.33 -21.75
N GLU A 79 -7.36 0.01 -21.87
CA GLU A 79 -7.61 -0.71 -23.15
C GLU A 79 -9.10 -1.00 -23.39
#